data_AF-A0A7U9N114-F1
#
_entry.id   AF-A0A7U9N114-F1
#
_cell.length_a   1.000
_cell.length_b   1.000
_cell.length_c   1.000
_cell.angle_alpha   90.00
_cell.angle_beta   90.00
_cell.angle_gamma   90.00
#
_symmetry.space_group_name_H-M   'P 1'
#
loop_
_entity.id
_entity.type
_entity.pdbx_description
1 polymer ?
#
loop_
_entity_poly.entity_id
_entity_poly.type
_entity_poly.pdbx_seq_one_letter_code
_entity_poly.pdbx_strand_id
1 'polypeptide(L)'
;MKKQGRNFILLVTVLAALAAGYICLVRYNREQQEKETGQVEGEVLVDIARDDILRFSYVFQGETYGFEKKEGLWTSDADPSRDLKQSSLDAMAGRLTRIVAQSIFTDVTDLAQYGLEEPSNVLHWETAQGNYTYLVGDYNSLGSVYYICEPDSRKVYAVTASLGTGFGYSLEELTEEKAESTEQSDGAESADSQPAAE
;
A
#
# COMPACT_ATOMS: atom_id res chain seq x y z
N MET A 1 -42.23 -38.16 3.08
CA MET A 1 -41.27 -37.10 2.69
C MET A 1 -39.88 -37.70 2.50
N LYS A 2 -39.51 -38.18 1.30
CA LYS A 2 -38.20 -38.84 1.05
C LYS A 2 -37.58 -38.46 -0.31
N LYS A 3 -37.92 -37.28 -0.84
CA LYS A 3 -37.27 -36.71 -2.05
C LYS A 3 -36.26 -35.60 -1.73
N GLN A 4 -36.33 -34.99 -0.54
CA GLN A 4 -35.42 -33.91 -0.14
C GLN A 4 -34.03 -34.40 0.30
N GLY A 5 -33.92 -35.56 0.96
CA GLY A 5 -32.62 -36.10 1.40
C GLY A 5 -31.68 -36.49 0.24
N ARG A 6 -32.22 -37.01 -0.87
CA ARG A 6 -31.39 -37.37 -2.04
C ARG A 6 -30.88 -36.13 -2.77
N ASN A 7 -31.71 -35.10 -2.91
CA ASN A 7 -31.30 -33.81 -3.47
C ASN A 7 -30.30 -33.10 -2.54
N PHE A 8 -30.45 -33.22 -1.22
CA PHE A 8 -29.52 -32.67 -0.25
C PHE A 8 -28.16 -33.36 -0.30
N ILE A 9 -28.13 -34.70 -0.41
CA ILE A 9 -26.87 -35.44 -0.61
C ILE A 9 -26.21 -35.03 -1.92
N LEU A 10 -26.97 -34.91 -3.01
CA LEU A 10 -26.45 -34.48 -4.32
C LEU A 10 -25.91 -33.03 -4.26
N LEU A 11 -26.60 -32.13 -3.55
CA LEU A 11 -26.17 -30.75 -3.32
C LEU A 11 -24.88 -30.69 -2.51
N VAL A 12 -24.76 -31.47 -1.43
CA VAL A 12 -23.56 -31.51 -0.58
C VAL A 12 -22.36 -32.02 -1.36
N THR A 13 -22.54 -33.03 -2.23
CA THR A 13 -21.46 -33.53 -3.10
C THR A 13 -21.01 -32.47 -4.11
N VAL A 14 -21.95 -31.73 -4.71
CA VAL A 14 -21.62 -30.63 -5.64
C VAL A 14 -20.92 -29.49 -4.92
N LEU A 15 -21.37 -29.13 -3.70
CA LEU A 15 -20.75 -28.08 -2.90
C LEU A 15 -19.32 -28.44 -2.49
N ALA A 16 -19.08 -29.71 -2.11
CA ALA A 16 -17.73 -30.20 -1.82
C ALA A 16 -16.82 -30.14 -3.06
N ALA A 17 -17.33 -30.47 -4.24
CA ALA A 17 -16.59 -30.35 -5.50
C ALA A 17 -16.25 -28.89 -5.85
N LEU A 18 -17.18 -27.96 -5.63
CA LEU A 18 -16.95 -26.52 -5.84
C LEU A 18 -15.95 -25.96 -4.83
N ALA A 19 -16.03 -26.34 -3.56
CA ALA A 19 -15.07 -25.94 -2.53
C ALA A 19 -13.66 -26.47 -2.83
N ALA A 20 -13.54 -27.74 -3.24
CA ALA A 20 -12.26 -28.31 -3.67
C ALA A 20 -11.73 -27.59 -4.91
N GLY A 21 -12.59 -27.28 -5.90
CA GLY A 21 -12.23 -26.50 -7.08
C GLY A 21 -11.74 -25.10 -6.72
N TYR A 22 -12.46 -24.38 -5.85
CA TYR A 22 -12.07 -23.06 -5.36
C TYR A 22 -10.76 -23.10 -4.58
N ILE A 23 -10.56 -24.07 -3.68
CA ILE A 23 -9.31 -24.25 -2.94
C ILE A 23 -8.17 -24.56 -3.91
N CYS A 24 -8.40 -25.39 -4.93
CA CYS A 24 -7.43 -25.69 -5.97
C CYS A 24 -7.09 -24.43 -6.79
N LEU A 25 -8.08 -23.61 -7.14
CA LEU A 25 -7.89 -22.35 -7.85
C LEU A 25 -7.15 -21.32 -6.99
N VAL A 26 -7.48 -21.20 -5.71
CA VAL A 26 -6.79 -20.32 -4.75
C VAL A 26 -5.37 -20.82 -4.49
N ARG A 27 -5.14 -22.13 -4.35
CA ARG A 27 -3.77 -22.68 -4.23
C ARG A 27 -2.97 -22.50 -5.50
N TYR A 28 -3.57 -22.72 -6.67
CA TYR A 28 -2.91 -22.52 -7.96
C TYR A 28 -2.59 -21.04 -8.20
N ASN A 29 -3.50 -20.13 -7.83
CA ASN A 29 -3.26 -18.69 -7.92
C ASN A 29 -2.22 -18.22 -6.88
N ARG A 30 -2.20 -18.84 -5.69
CA ARG A 30 -1.16 -18.63 -4.67
C ARG A 30 0.20 -19.21 -5.10
N GLU A 31 0.24 -20.32 -5.81
CA GLU A 31 1.46 -20.91 -6.40
C GLU A 31 1.96 -20.10 -7.60
N GLN A 32 1.11 -19.39 -8.33
CA GLN A 32 1.55 -18.40 -9.32
C GLN A 32 2.11 -17.14 -8.64
N GLN A 33 1.50 -16.67 -7.55
CA GLN A 33 2.11 -15.61 -6.72
C GLN A 33 3.43 -16.06 -6.10
N GLU A 34 3.55 -17.31 -5.62
CA GLU A 34 4.79 -17.88 -5.07
C GLU A 34 5.84 -18.19 -6.14
N LYS A 35 5.46 -18.50 -7.39
CA LYS A 35 6.40 -18.56 -8.52
C LYS A 35 6.87 -17.17 -8.98
N GLU A 36 6.08 -16.12 -8.75
CA GLU A 36 6.49 -14.72 -8.91
C GLU A 36 7.28 -14.17 -7.70
N THR A 37 7.13 -14.74 -6.50
CA THR A 37 7.91 -14.36 -5.29
C THR A 37 9.08 -15.28 -4.98
N GLY A 38 9.23 -16.41 -5.69
CA GLY A 38 10.18 -17.48 -5.36
C GLY A 38 11.52 -17.47 -6.11
N GLN A 39 11.67 -16.64 -7.14
CA GLN A 39 12.93 -16.36 -7.85
C GLN A 39 12.68 -15.15 -8.73
N VAL A 40 12.71 -13.95 -8.17
CA VAL A 40 12.88 -12.75 -9.00
C VAL A 40 14.32 -12.82 -9.50
N GLU A 41 14.54 -13.15 -10.77
CA GLU A 41 15.84 -12.93 -11.41
C GLU A 41 16.16 -11.44 -11.25
N GLY A 42 17.03 -11.10 -10.31
CA GLY A 42 17.29 -9.72 -9.96
C GLY A 42 18.15 -9.54 -8.70
N GLU A 43 18.78 -8.38 -8.57
CA GLU A 43 19.57 -7.99 -7.40
C GLU A 43 18.65 -7.40 -6.33
N VAL A 44 18.71 -7.96 -5.13
CA VAL A 44 17.99 -7.40 -3.97
C VAL A 44 18.72 -6.14 -3.52
N LEU A 45 18.08 -4.98 -3.67
CA LEU A 45 18.63 -3.70 -3.25
C LEU A 45 18.29 -3.41 -1.78
N VAL A 46 17.06 -3.77 -1.39
CA VAL A 46 16.52 -3.54 -0.05
C VAL A 46 15.74 -4.77 0.38
N ASP A 47 15.97 -5.23 1.61
CA ASP A 47 15.22 -6.29 2.27
C ASP A 47 15.20 -6.02 3.79
N ILE A 48 14.15 -5.35 4.25
CA ILE A 48 13.96 -4.93 5.66
C ILE A 48 12.55 -5.26 6.13
N ALA A 49 12.33 -5.34 7.45
CA ALA A 49 10.98 -5.52 7.96
C ALA A 49 10.19 -4.20 7.88
N ARG A 50 8.88 -4.29 7.62
CA ARG A 50 7.99 -3.10 7.63
C ARG A 50 8.06 -2.33 8.94
N ASP A 51 8.09 -3.06 10.05
CA ASP A 51 8.09 -2.47 11.38
C ASP A 51 9.41 -1.77 11.73
N ASP A 52 10.47 -1.99 10.94
CA ASP A 52 11.75 -1.29 11.10
C ASP A 52 11.74 0.12 10.49
N ILE A 53 10.75 0.44 9.64
CA ILE A 53 10.62 1.75 9.02
C ILE A 53 10.06 2.73 10.06
N LEU A 54 10.87 3.73 10.41
CA LEU A 54 10.57 4.75 11.41
C LEU A 54 10.03 6.03 10.78
N ARG A 55 10.58 6.41 9.63
CA ARG A 55 10.14 7.56 8.83
C ARG A 55 10.15 7.20 7.37
N PHE A 56 9.27 7.81 6.60
CA PHE A 56 9.41 7.84 5.15
C PHE A 56 8.84 9.13 4.58
N SER A 57 9.35 9.52 3.41
CA SER A 57 8.85 10.66 2.66
C SER A 57 8.87 10.40 1.16
N TYR A 58 8.00 11.11 0.45
CA TYR A 58 7.95 11.11 -1.00
C TYR A 58 7.63 12.50 -1.53
N VAL A 59 7.94 12.75 -2.80
CA VAL A 59 7.61 13.98 -3.52
C VAL A 59 6.38 13.73 -4.39
N PHE A 60 5.38 14.59 -4.28
CA PHE A 60 4.22 14.59 -5.15
C PHE A 60 3.84 16.03 -5.53
N GLN A 61 3.69 16.28 -6.83
CA GLN A 61 3.43 17.62 -7.39
C GLN A 61 4.43 18.71 -6.94
N GLY A 62 5.68 18.32 -6.65
CA GLY A 62 6.73 19.23 -6.20
C GLY A 62 6.73 19.51 -4.70
N GLU A 63 5.77 18.97 -3.94
CA GLU A 63 5.75 19.04 -2.48
C GLU A 63 6.29 17.75 -1.87
N THR A 64 6.99 17.86 -0.74
CA THR A 64 7.47 16.69 0.02
C THR A 64 6.50 16.35 1.13
N TYR A 65 5.97 15.13 1.12
CA TYR A 65 5.13 14.59 2.18
C TYR A 65 5.94 13.62 3.03
N GLY A 66 6.14 13.95 4.29
CA GLY A 66 6.90 13.17 5.26
C GLY A 66 6.01 12.62 6.39
N PHE A 67 6.32 11.40 6.81
CA PHE A 67 5.60 10.68 7.85
C PHE A 67 6.58 10.02 8.82
N GLU A 68 6.23 10.09 10.12
CA GLU A 68 7.00 9.49 11.21
C GLU A 68 6.09 8.59 12.05
N LYS A 69 6.59 7.39 12.37
CA LYS A 69 5.91 6.42 13.22
C LYS A 69 6.20 6.69 14.70
N LYS A 70 5.18 7.11 15.45
CA LYS A 70 5.23 7.36 16.90
C LYS A 70 4.27 6.42 17.61
N GLU A 71 4.78 5.68 18.59
CA GLU A 71 3.97 4.73 19.38
C GLU A 71 3.15 3.74 18.54
N GLY A 72 3.65 3.39 17.34
CA GLY A 72 3.00 2.48 16.41
C GLY A 72 2.05 3.13 15.39
N LEU A 73 1.83 4.45 15.47
CA LEU A 73 0.97 5.20 14.55
C LEU A 73 1.79 6.15 13.69
N TRP A 74 1.40 6.28 12.42
CA TRP A 74 1.97 7.26 11.51
C TRP A 74 1.40 8.65 11.77
N THR A 75 2.30 9.62 11.87
CA THR A 75 2.02 11.05 12.03
C THR A 75 2.65 11.82 10.86
N SER A 76 1.99 12.87 10.38
CA SER A 76 2.58 13.73 9.34
C SER A 76 3.59 14.69 9.96
N ASP A 77 4.72 14.89 9.28
CA ASP A 77 5.73 15.88 9.69
C ASP A 77 5.18 17.32 9.58
N ALA A 78 4.26 17.57 8.64
CA ALA A 78 3.68 18.88 8.40
C ALA A 78 2.55 19.22 9.40
N ASP A 79 1.72 18.23 9.75
CA ASP A 79 0.63 18.37 10.71
C ASP A 79 0.43 17.09 11.53
N PRO A 80 1.06 17.00 12.73
CA PRO A 80 0.93 15.84 13.61
C PRO A 80 -0.49 15.63 14.18
N SER A 81 -1.38 16.62 14.10
CA SER A 81 -2.74 16.54 14.64
C SER A 81 -3.75 15.95 13.66
N ARG A 82 -3.33 15.78 12.40
CA ARG A 82 -4.16 15.26 11.32
C ARG A 82 -4.44 13.77 11.52
N ASP A 83 -5.71 13.40 11.37
CA ASP A 83 -6.10 12.00 11.42
C ASP A 83 -5.79 11.32 10.09
N LEU A 84 -4.84 10.40 10.08
CA LEU A 84 -4.31 9.79 8.86
C LEU A 84 -4.81 8.35 8.71
N LYS A 85 -5.07 7.95 7.45
CA LYS A 85 -5.40 6.58 7.06
C LYS A 85 -4.21 5.65 7.31
N GLN A 86 -4.11 5.12 8.52
CA GLN A 86 -3.00 4.28 8.97
C GLN A 86 -2.77 3.09 8.04
N SER A 87 -3.85 2.45 7.58
CA SER A 87 -3.78 1.30 6.65
C SER A 87 -3.14 1.65 5.30
N SER A 88 -3.40 2.85 4.78
CA SER A 88 -2.78 3.35 3.54
C SER A 88 -1.28 3.58 3.75
N LEU A 89 -0.90 4.24 4.85
CA LEU A 89 0.50 4.52 5.18
C LEU A 89 1.30 3.23 5.43
N ASP A 90 0.71 2.24 6.12
CA ASP A 90 1.32 0.92 6.29
C ASP A 90 1.49 0.17 4.97
N ALA A 91 0.53 0.28 4.05
CA ALA A 91 0.65 -0.30 2.71
C ALA A 91 1.76 0.40 1.91
N MET A 92 1.90 1.72 2.03
CA MET A 92 2.98 2.50 1.40
C MET A 92 4.35 2.11 1.97
N ALA A 93 4.52 2.10 3.29
CA ALA A 93 5.74 1.65 3.95
C ALA A 93 6.08 0.21 3.57
N GLY A 94 5.08 -0.67 3.44
CA GLY A 94 5.23 -2.04 2.96
C GLY A 94 5.91 -2.14 1.59
N ARG A 95 5.75 -1.16 0.69
CA ARG A 95 6.39 -1.15 -0.63
C ARG A 95 7.88 -0.82 -0.58
N LEU A 96 8.34 -0.19 0.49
CA LEU A 96 9.75 0.16 0.71
C LEU A 96 10.55 -1.01 1.30
N THR A 97 9.86 -2.05 1.79
CA THR A 97 10.50 -3.16 2.52
C THR A 97 11.36 -4.07 1.65
N ARG A 98 10.93 -4.28 0.39
CA ARG A 98 11.62 -5.19 -0.53
C ARG A 98 11.67 -4.57 -1.91
N ILE A 99 12.88 -4.19 -2.32
CA ILE A 99 13.14 -3.64 -3.65
C ILE A 99 14.10 -4.58 -4.37
N VAL A 100 13.65 -5.09 -5.52
CA VAL A 100 14.43 -5.99 -6.35
C VAL A 100 14.60 -5.37 -7.74
N ALA A 101 15.85 -5.23 -8.16
CA ALA A 101 16.22 -4.76 -9.48
C ALA A 101 16.25 -5.92 -10.47
N GLN A 102 15.40 -5.87 -11.49
CA GLN A 102 15.39 -6.85 -12.59
C GLN A 102 16.59 -6.66 -13.52
N SER A 103 16.98 -5.40 -13.72
CA SER A 103 18.13 -5.03 -14.55
C SER A 103 18.93 -3.92 -13.87
N ILE A 104 20.23 -3.92 -14.16
CA ILE A 104 21.19 -2.95 -13.63
C ILE A 104 21.99 -2.39 -14.78
N PHE A 105 22.06 -1.07 -14.86
CA PHE A 105 22.87 -0.34 -15.82
C PHE A 105 23.97 0.41 -15.04
N THR A 106 25.23 0.08 -15.30
CA THR A 106 26.39 0.76 -14.69
C THR A 106 26.95 1.80 -15.64
N ASP A 107 27.69 2.76 -15.08
CA ASP A 107 28.42 3.79 -15.85
C ASP A 107 27.52 4.59 -16.81
N VAL A 108 26.29 4.88 -16.37
CA VAL A 108 25.32 5.62 -17.17
C VAL A 108 25.77 7.07 -17.34
N THR A 109 26.03 7.47 -18.59
CA THR A 109 26.49 8.82 -18.93
C THR A 109 25.36 9.84 -19.00
N ASP A 110 24.18 9.39 -19.44
CA ASP A 110 22.97 10.21 -19.62
C ASP A 110 21.85 9.66 -18.74
N LEU A 111 21.55 10.38 -17.66
CA LEU A 111 20.47 10.04 -16.72
C LEU A 111 19.11 10.57 -17.19
N ALA A 112 19.08 11.54 -18.11
CA ALA A 112 17.85 12.13 -18.62
C ALA A 112 17.03 11.11 -19.42
N GLN A 113 17.69 10.17 -20.14
CA GLN A 113 17.01 9.10 -20.86
C GLN A 113 16.16 8.18 -19.97
N TYR A 114 16.41 8.21 -18.65
CA TYR A 114 15.69 7.44 -17.65
C TYR A 114 14.77 8.31 -16.78
N GLY A 115 14.64 9.61 -17.07
CA GLY A 115 13.90 10.55 -16.24
C GLY A 115 14.54 10.83 -14.87
N LEU A 116 15.85 10.60 -14.72
CA LEU A 116 16.55 10.70 -13.42
C LEU A 116 17.26 12.05 -13.20
N GLU A 117 17.35 12.92 -14.21
CA GLU A 117 17.80 14.31 -14.02
C GLU A 117 16.71 15.19 -13.40
N GLU A 118 15.46 14.99 -13.82
CA GLU A 118 14.27 15.59 -13.22
C GLU A 118 13.36 14.46 -12.70
N PRO A 119 13.69 13.87 -11.54
CA PRO A 119 12.98 12.71 -11.04
C PRO A 119 11.51 13.03 -10.77
N SER A 120 10.63 12.12 -11.17
CA SER A 120 9.19 12.20 -10.92
C SER A 120 8.85 12.12 -9.43
N ASN A 121 9.71 11.46 -8.65
CA ASN A 121 9.56 11.30 -7.21
C ASN A 121 10.95 11.10 -6.57
N VAL A 122 11.06 11.44 -5.28
CA VAL A 122 12.23 11.14 -4.45
C VAL A 122 11.71 10.40 -3.23
N LEU A 123 12.02 9.11 -3.14
CA LEU A 123 11.66 8.29 -2.01
C LEU A 123 12.80 8.31 -1.00
N HIS A 124 12.45 8.56 0.25
CA HIS A 124 13.40 8.51 1.35
C HIS A 124 12.75 7.79 2.53
N TRP A 125 13.51 6.95 3.23
CA TRP A 125 13.04 6.35 4.48
C TRP A 125 14.19 6.02 5.41
N GLU A 126 13.84 5.99 6.69
CA GLU A 126 14.77 5.79 7.79
C GLU A 126 14.38 4.55 8.58
N THR A 127 15.40 3.80 8.98
CA THR A 127 15.29 2.66 9.90
C THR A 127 16.27 2.85 11.04
N ALA A 128 16.18 2.01 12.07
CA ALA A 128 17.20 2.00 13.13
C ALA A 128 18.62 1.64 12.63
N GLN A 129 18.73 1.00 11.46
CA GLN A 129 19.98 0.47 10.92
C GLN A 129 20.61 1.41 9.87
N GLY A 130 19.83 2.31 9.28
CA GLY A 130 20.30 3.21 8.24
C GLY A 130 19.18 3.91 7.49
N ASN A 131 19.61 4.74 6.53
CA ASN A 131 18.76 5.59 5.72
C ASN A 131 18.89 5.20 4.25
N TYR A 132 17.78 5.31 3.52
CA TYR A 132 17.71 4.95 2.12
C TYR A 132 17.11 6.12 1.34
N THR A 133 17.66 6.40 0.16
CA THR A 133 17.15 7.42 -0.74
C THR A 133 17.24 6.92 -2.17
N TYR A 134 16.13 6.97 -2.90
CA TYR A 134 16.08 6.64 -4.32
C TYR A 134 15.35 7.73 -5.11
N LEU A 135 15.97 8.17 -6.19
CA LEU A 135 15.36 8.98 -7.22
C LEU A 135 14.53 8.06 -8.11
N VAL A 136 13.29 8.43 -8.41
CA VAL A 136 12.37 7.65 -9.26
C VAL A 136 12.19 8.39 -10.57
N GLY A 137 12.66 7.78 -11.65
CA GLY A 137 12.55 8.29 -13.00
C GLY A 137 11.34 7.74 -13.74
N ASP A 138 11.51 7.56 -15.05
CA ASP A 138 10.43 7.23 -15.96
C ASP A 138 9.93 5.79 -15.84
N TYR A 139 8.65 5.62 -16.19
CA TYR A 139 8.03 4.31 -16.35
C TYR A 139 8.28 3.76 -17.76
N ASN A 140 8.92 2.60 -17.85
CA ASN A 140 9.02 1.83 -19.07
C ASN A 140 7.85 0.85 -19.18
N SER A 141 6.89 1.17 -20.04
CA SER A 141 5.70 0.36 -20.28
C SER A 141 5.97 -1.00 -20.93
N LEU A 142 7.07 -1.15 -21.68
CA LEU A 142 7.44 -2.43 -22.31
C LEU A 142 7.89 -3.44 -21.26
N GLY A 143 8.69 -3.00 -20.29
CA GLY A 143 9.18 -3.83 -19.19
C GLY A 143 8.29 -3.84 -17.96
N SER A 144 7.30 -2.94 -17.87
CA SER A 144 6.53 -2.66 -16.65
C SER A 144 7.41 -2.35 -15.44
N VAL A 145 8.44 -1.52 -15.67
CA VAL A 145 9.46 -1.13 -14.67
C VAL A 145 9.57 0.39 -14.55
N TYR A 146 9.94 0.86 -13.37
CA TYR A 146 10.50 2.21 -13.18
C TYR A 146 12.01 2.14 -13.12
N TYR A 147 12.66 3.21 -13.56
CA TYR A 147 14.08 3.40 -13.33
C TYR A 147 14.31 4.13 -12.00
N ILE A 148 15.23 3.63 -11.19
CA ILE A 148 15.65 4.28 -9.95
C ILE A 148 17.18 4.39 -9.87
N CYS A 149 17.68 5.38 -9.14
CA CYS A 149 19.08 5.44 -8.73
C CYS A 149 19.22 6.06 -7.34
N GLU A 150 20.35 5.81 -6.70
CA GLU A 150 20.73 6.56 -5.50
C GLU A 150 21.17 7.98 -5.90
N PRO A 151 21.02 8.98 -5.03
CA PRO A 151 21.58 10.31 -5.25
C PRO A 151 23.06 10.24 -5.62
N ASP A 152 23.47 11.05 -6.59
CA ASP A 152 24.85 11.13 -7.10
C ASP A 152 25.43 9.83 -7.72
N SER A 153 24.63 8.77 -7.80
CA SER A 153 25.04 7.50 -8.41
C SER A 153 24.81 7.50 -9.92
N ARG A 154 25.72 6.86 -10.65
CA ARG A 154 25.56 6.54 -12.09
C ARG A 154 25.12 5.09 -12.33
N LYS A 155 24.66 4.41 -11.28
CA LYS A 155 24.09 3.05 -11.34
C LYS A 155 22.57 3.17 -11.34
N VAL A 156 21.94 2.78 -12.45
CA VAL A 156 20.49 2.80 -12.63
C VAL A 156 19.93 1.40 -12.51
N TYR A 157 18.81 1.27 -11.79
CA TYR A 157 18.13 0.02 -11.54
C TYR A 157 16.74 0.05 -12.17
N ALA A 158 16.38 -1.01 -12.89
CA ALA A 158 15.01 -1.23 -13.34
C ALA A 158 14.27 -2.06 -12.29
N VAL A 159 13.27 -1.47 -11.64
CA VAL A 159 12.49 -2.09 -10.55
C VAL A 159 11.02 -2.20 -10.93
N THR A 160 10.30 -3.15 -10.33
CA THR A 160 8.87 -3.36 -10.59
C THR A 160 8.03 -2.10 -10.41
N ALA A 161 7.00 -1.93 -11.25
CA ALA A 161 6.05 -0.80 -11.23
C ALA A 161 5.45 -0.46 -9.84
N SER A 162 5.37 -1.46 -8.94
CA SER A 162 4.80 -1.33 -7.60
C SER A 162 5.50 -0.30 -6.72
N LEU A 163 6.78 0.01 -6.98
CA LEU A 163 7.51 1.05 -6.25
C LEU A 163 7.11 2.46 -6.72
N GLY A 164 6.97 2.69 -8.03
CA GLY A 164 6.67 4.04 -8.56
C GLY A 164 5.20 4.45 -8.44
N THR A 165 4.27 3.49 -8.41
CA THR A 165 2.81 3.79 -8.33
C THR A 165 2.27 3.92 -6.90
N GLY A 166 3.07 3.58 -5.89
CA GLY A 166 2.63 3.60 -4.48
C GLY A 166 2.66 4.96 -3.79
N PHE A 167 3.26 5.98 -4.42
CA PHE A 167 3.63 7.25 -3.78
C PHE A 167 3.11 8.46 -4.55
N GLY A 168 1.86 8.40 -5.00
CA GLY A 168 1.20 9.46 -5.79
C GLY A 168 -0.05 10.02 -5.12
N TYR A 169 -0.08 10.03 -3.78
CA TYR A 169 -1.24 10.49 -3.00
C TYR A 169 -0.99 11.88 -2.44
N SER A 170 -2.02 12.72 -2.42
CA SER A 170 -1.99 13.96 -1.64
C SER A 170 -2.20 13.70 -0.15
N LEU A 171 -1.88 14.67 0.71
CA LEU A 171 -2.09 14.54 2.14
C LEU A 171 -3.58 14.44 2.50
N GLU A 172 -4.45 15.06 1.71
CA GLU A 172 -5.91 14.98 1.84
C GLU A 172 -6.42 13.57 1.55
N GLU A 173 -5.91 12.91 0.51
CA GLU A 173 -6.26 11.53 0.21
C GLU A 173 -5.84 10.55 1.31
N LEU A 174 -4.77 10.89 2.04
CA LEU A 174 -4.25 10.14 3.18
C LEU A 174 -4.89 10.55 4.52
N THR A 175 -5.77 11.54 4.54
CA THR A 175 -6.51 11.96 5.75
C THR A 175 -7.80 11.14 5.87
N GLU A 176 -8.15 10.72 7.09
CA GLU A 176 -9.45 10.10 7.36
C GLU A 176 -10.58 11.12 7.12
N GLU A 177 -11.62 10.71 6.40
CA GLU A 177 -12.81 11.55 6.29
C GLU A 177 -13.54 11.51 7.64
N LYS A 178 -13.61 12.65 8.31
CA LYS A 178 -14.42 12.78 9.53
C LYS A 178 -15.87 12.54 9.14
N ALA A 179 -16.42 11.39 9.54
CA ALA A 179 -17.85 11.14 9.45
C ALA A 179 -18.56 12.23 10.28
N GLU A 180 -19.20 13.19 9.61
CA GLU A 180 -20.16 14.07 10.27
C GLU A 180 -21.30 13.21 10.79
N SER A 181 -21.20 12.80 12.05
CA SER A 181 -22.31 12.22 12.79
C SER A 181 -23.40 13.27 12.86
N THR A 182 -24.44 13.13 12.03
CA THR A 182 -25.63 13.96 12.09
C THR A 182 -26.31 13.67 13.43
N GLU A 183 -26.04 14.50 14.44
CA GLU A 183 -26.77 14.46 15.71
C GLU A 183 -28.24 14.81 15.43
N GLN A 184 -29.06 13.78 15.28
CA GLN A 184 -30.50 13.91 15.26
C GLN A 184 -30.95 14.26 16.68
N SER A 185 -31.06 15.56 16.95
CA SER A 185 -31.66 16.13 18.16
C SER A 185 -33.14 15.76 18.20
N ASP A 186 -33.47 14.61 18.79
CA ASP A 186 -34.83 14.27 19.19
C ASP A 186 -35.15 15.01 20.50
N GLY A 187 -35.68 16.23 20.37
CA GLY A 187 -36.18 17.03 21.47
C GLY A 187 -37.51 16.48 21.98
N ALA A 188 -37.46 15.43 22.80
CA ALA A 188 -38.59 15.01 23.60
C ALA A 188 -38.62 15.84 24.90
N GLU A 189 -39.28 17.00 24.86
CA GLU A 189 -39.67 17.73 26.07
C GLU A 189 -41.01 17.17 26.57
N SER A 190 -40.91 16.39 27.64
CA SER A 190 -42.02 15.81 28.39
C SER A 190 -42.39 16.64 29.63
N ALA A 191 -43.66 16.51 30.03
CA ALA A 191 -44.34 16.96 31.26
C ALA A 191 -45.12 18.28 31.10
N ASP A 192 -46.38 18.42 31.52
CA ASP A 192 -47.07 17.88 32.69
C ASP A 192 -48.59 18.15 32.45
N SER A 193 -49.63 17.42 32.86
CA SER A 193 -49.93 16.84 34.17
C SER A 193 -51.27 16.04 34.10
N GLN A 194 -51.34 14.93 34.85
CA GLN A 194 -52.53 14.13 35.21
C GLN A 194 -53.34 14.81 36.37
N PRO A 195 -54.43 14.24 36.96
CA PRO A 195 -55.56 13.42 36.47
C PRO A 195 -56.96 13.80 37.10
N ALA A 196 -58.00 13.05 36.69
CA ALA A 196 -59.16 12.51 37.46
C ALA A 196 -60.50 13.29 37.62
N ALA A 197 -61.58 12.54 37.28
CA ALA A 197 -62.96 12.46 37.83
C ALA A 197 -63.78 13.76 38.02
N GLU A 198 -65.06 13.86 37.63
CA GLU A 198 -66.23 12.96 37.72
C GLU A 198 -67.19 13.19 36.54
#